data_AF-A0A2E0TJ58-F1
#
_entry.id   AF-A0A2E0TJ58-F1
#
_cell.length_a   1.000
_cell.length_b   1.000
_cell.length_c   1.000
_cell.angle_alpha   90.00
_cell.angle_beta   90.00
_cell.angle_gamma   90.00
#
_symmetry.space_group_name_H-M   'P 1'
#
loop_
_entity.id
_entity.type
_entity.pdbx_description
1 polymer ?
#
loop_
_entity_poly.entity_id
_entity_poly.type
_entity_poly.pdbx_seq_one_letter_code
_entity_poly.pdbx_strand_id
1 'polypeptide(L)'
;MERERIAIFEGVGLLPAGALGGLVLWYAAFPSLYYLAWLLVVPTLWAVSLLAPVAIALLRVGAARLRGRRLLLETRGQRLLVGWLGLVTLLVAFGAPLRLHFALARDSLEARRAHHADPPEAPGARPPSRWAGAFYVDRVEPGRCDEGRTLFWLDNDVESALVYAPEGIDGLCYNRGRTGRLWGGWYWMTED
;
A
#
# COMPACT_ATOMS: atom_id res chain seq x y z
N MET A 1 -35.26 -3.77 -23.65
CA MET A 1 -35.05 -4.83 -22.64
C MET A 1 -33.66 -5.45 -22.63
N GLU A 2 -33.13 -5.99 -23.75
CA GLU A 2 -31.84 -6.72 -23.69
C GLU A 2 -30.61 -5.81 -23.43
N ARG A 3 -30.63 -4.56 -23.92
CA ARG A 3 -29.60 -3.55 -23.60
C ARG A 3 -29.61 -3.05 -22.15
N GLU A 4 -30.77 -3.00 -21.50
CA GLU A 4 -30.87 -2.58 -20.09
C GLU A 4 -30.30 -3.64 -19.12
N ARG A 5 -30.48 -4.93 -19.43
CA ARG A 5 -29.93 -6.00 -18.59
C ARG A 5 -28.40 -6.04 -18.61
N ILE A 6 -27.77 -5.67 -19.73
CA ILE A 6 -26.30 -5.63 -19.87
C ILE A 6 -25.71 -4.48 -19.05
N ALA A 7 -26.36 -3.31 -19.04
CA ALA A 7 -25.89 -2.14 -18.28
C ALA A 7 -25.91 -2.37 -16.76
N ILE A 8 -26.92 -3.08 -16.25
CA ILE A 8 -27.03 -3.41 -14.82
C ILE A 8 -25.90 -4.36 -14.40
N PHE A 9 -25.56 -5.35 -15.22
CA PHE A 9 -24.47 -6.29 -14.91
C PHE A 9 -23.08 -5.65 -14.95
N GLU A 10 -22.83 -4.68 -15.83
CA GLU A 10 -21.55 -3.94 -15.86
C GLU A 10 -21.39 -3.02 -14.63
N GLY A 11 -22.47 -2.40 -14.15
CA GLY A 11 -22.45 -1.56 -12.94
C GLY A 11 -22.25 -2.34 -11.64
N VAL A 12 -22.86 -3.52 -11.51
CA VAL A 12 -22.81 -4.34 -10.28
C VAL A 12 -21.43 -4.98 -10.06
N GLY A 13 -20.66 -5.25 -11.11
CA GLY A 13 -19.30 -5.81 -10.98
C GLY A 13 -18.22 -4.76 -10.67
N LEU A 14 -18.38 -3.53 -11.17
CA LEU A 14 -17.36 -2.48 -11.03
C LEU A 14 -17.35 -1.83 -9.64
N LEU A 15 -18.51 -1.65 -9.01
CA LEU A 15 -18.62 -1.08 -7.67
C LEU A 15 -17.85 -1.88 -6.58
N PRO A 16 -18.05 -3.20 -6.42
CA PRO A 16 -17.31 -3.98 -5.44
C PRO A 16 -15.81 -4.05 -5.75
N ALA A 17 -15.43 -4.08 -7.03
CA ALA A 17 -14.02 -4.04 -7.44
C ALA A 17 -13.36 -2.69 -7.11
N GLY A 18 -14.07 -1.58 -7.27
CA GLY A 18 -13.65 -0.26 -6.84
C GLY A 18 -13.46 -0.17 -5.33
N ALA A 19 -14.44 -0.68 -4.56
CA ALA A 19 -14.38 -0.71 -3.09
C ALA A 19 -13.20 -1.55 -2.57
N LEU A 20 -13.00 -2.75 -3.13
CA LEU A 20 -11.87 -3.61 -2.78
C LEU A 20 -10.54 -2.96 -3.16
N GLY A 21 -10.44 -2.35 -4.36
CA GLY A 21 -9.26 -1.62 -4.78
C GLY A 21 -8.92 -0.46 -3.83
N GLY A 22 -9.93 0.33 -3.44
CA GLY A 22 -9.78 1.41 -2.48
C GLY A 22 -9.31 0.91 -1.11
N LEU A 23 -9.88 -0.19 -0.61
CA LEU A 23 -9.47 -0.82 0.64
C LEU A 23 -8.01 -1.27 0.60
N VAL A 24 -7.59 -1.92 -0.49
CA VAL A 24 -6.20 -2.37 -0.69
C VAL A 24 -5.24 -1.18 -0.72
N LEU A 25 -5.59 -0.11 -1.44
CA LEU A 25 -4.78 1.11 -1.49
C LEU A 25 -4.70 1.80 -0.13
N TRP A 26 -5.79 1.79 0.64
CA TRP A 26 -5.83 2.33 2.01
C TRP A 26 -4.90 1.55 2.94
N TYR A 27 -4.98 0.21 2.93
CA TYR A 27 -4.05 -0.64 3.71
C TYR A 27 -2.60 -0.44 3.29
N ALA A 28 -2.34 -0.31 1.99
CA ALA A 28 -1.00 -0.06 1.45
C ALA A 28 -0.44 1.34 1.77
N ALA A 29 -1.22 2.20 2.43
CA ALA A 29 -0.79 3.54 2.86
C ALA A 29 -0.17 3.54 4.28
N PHE A 30 -0.27 2.43 5.01
CA PHE A 30 0.32 2.23 6.34
C PHE A 30 1.55 1.31 6.24
N PRO A 31 2.73 1.73 6.70
CA PRO A 31 3.94 0.91 6.72
C PRO A 31 3.76 -0.56 7.18
N SER A 32 3.14 -0.85 8.33
CA SER A 32 3.04 -2.25 8.80
C SER A 32 2.15 -3.11 7.89
N LEU A 33 1.06 -2.52 7.41
CA LEU A 33 0.07 -3.20 6.58
C LEU A 33 0.51 -3.27 5.12
N TYR A 34 1.40 -2.38 4.68
CA TYR A 34 1.98 -2.43 3.34
C TYR A 34 2.76 -3.73 3.12
N TYR A 35 3.51 -4.20 4.13
CA TYR A 35 4.21 -5.47 4.05
C TYR A 35 3.24 -6.65 3.87
N LEU A 36 2.15 -6.65 4.64
CA LEU A 36 1.10 -7.66 4.54
C LEU A 36 0.37 -7.59 3.19
N ALA A 37 0.05 -6.39 2.72
CA ALA A 37 -0.54 -6.14 1.41
C ALA A 37 0.39 -6.63 0.29
N TRP A 38 1.70 -6.43 0.44
CA TRP A 38 2.67 -6.94 -0.53
C TRP A 38 2.72 -8.47 -0.57
N LEU A 39 2.81 -9.13 0.59
CA LEU A 39 2.99 -10.58 0.65
C LEU A 39 1.71 -11.34 0.29
N LEU A 40 0.55 -10.87 0.74
CA LEU A 40 -0.70 -11.60 0.59
C LEU A 40 -1.54 -11.04 -0.56
N VAL A 41 -1.70 -9.72 -0.63
CA VAL A 41 -2.66 -9.10 -1.53
C VAL A 41 -2.11 -9.04 -2.95
N VAL A 42 -0.87 -8.64 -3.17
CA VAL A 42 -0.30 -8.56 -4.53
C VAL A 42 -0.29 -9.91 -5.25
N PRO A 43 0.21 -11.02 -4.68
CA PRO A 43 0.17 -12.34 -5.33
C PRO A 43 -1.26 -12.84 -5.52
N THR A 44 -2.16 -12.60 -4.56
CA THR A 44 -3.56 -13.00 -4.68
C THR A 44 -4.27 -12.23 -5.79
N LEU A 45 -4.09 -10.91 -5.85
CA LEU A 45 -4.64 -10.07 -6.92
C LEU A 45 -4.06 -10.44 -8.28
N TRP A 46 -2.77 -10.78 -8.36
CA TRP A 46 -2.17 -11.31 -9.60
C TRP A 46 -2.76 -12.65 -10.00
N ALA A 47 -2.86 -13.59 -9.05
CA ALA A 47 -3.46 -14.90 -9.29
C ALA A 47 -4.90 -14.73 -9.79
N VAL A 48 -5.71 -13.90 -9.15
CA VAL A 48 -7.08 -13.61 -9.60
C VAL A 48 -7.08 -12.94 -10.97
N SER A 49 -6.21 -11.95 -11.21
CA SER A 49 -6.16 -11.22 -12.49
C SER A 49 -5.70 -12.08 -13.67
N LEU A 50 -4.85 -13.09 -13.42
CA LEU A 50 -4.38 -14.04 -14.43
C LEU A 50 -5.31 -15.24 -14.61
N LEU A 51 -5.81 -15.81 -13.50
CA LEU A 51 -6.63 -17.01 -13.51
C LEU A 51 -8.09 -16.73 -13.85
N ALA A 52 -8.65 -15.57 -13.47
CA ALA A 52 -10.04 -15.27 -13.77
C ALA A 52 -10.32 -15.18 -15.28
N PRO A 53 -9.52 -14.50 -16.12
CA PRO A 53 -9.71 -14.51 -17.56
C PRO A 53 -9.59 -15.91 -18.17
N VAL A 54 -8.64 -16.72 -17.69
CA VAL A 54 -8.43 -18.10 -18.15
C VAL A 54 -9.62 -18.98 -17.76
N ALA A 55 -10.06 -18.95 -16.50
CA ALA A 55 -11.21 -19.70 -16.02
C ALA A 55 -12.49 -19.28 -16.77
N ILE A 56 -12.71 -17.98 -17.00
CA ILE A 56 -13.82 -17.47 -17.80
C ILE A 56 -13.73 -17.98 -19.24
N ALA A 57 -12.55 -17.97 -19.86
CA ALA A 57 -12.35 -18.49 -21.21
C ALA A 57 -12.64 -19.99 -21.28
N LEU A 58 -12.16 -20.79 -20.32
CA LEU A 58 -12.41 -22.23 -20.25
C LEU A 58 -13.89 -22.55 -20.06
N LEU A 59 -14.57 -21.86 -19.14
CA LEU A 59 -16.02 -21.98 -18.92
C LEU A 59 -16.81 -21.63 -20.19
N ARG A 60 -16.38 -20.59 -20.92
CA ARG A 60 -17.00 -20.20 -22.20
C ARG A 60 -16.80 -21.24 -23.28
N VAL A 61 -15.60 -21.79 -23.43
CA VAL A 61 -15.31 -22.87 -24.39
C VAL A 61 -16.15 -24.11 -24.07
N GLY A 62 -16.26 -24.49 -22.79
CA GLY A 62 -17.13 -25.58 -22.34
C GLY A 62 -18.61 -25.32 -22.64
N ALA A 63 -19.11 -24.13 -22.32
CA ALA A 63 -20.49 -23.75 -22.57
C ALA A 63 -20.84 -23.63 -24.07
N ALA A 64 -19.93 -23.12 -24.89
CA ALA A 64 -20.11 -23.00 -26.34
C ALA A 64 -20.16 -24.38 -27.02
N ARG A 65 -19.34 -25.33 -26.56
CA ARG A 65 -19.43 -26.74 -26.99
C ARG A 65 -20.79 -27.36 -26.67
N LEU A 66 -21.38 -27.04 -25.52
CA LEU A 66 -22.66 -27.59 -25.08
C LEU A 66 -23.87 -26.95 -25.78
N ARG A 67 -23.78 -25.69 -26.26
CA ARG A 67 -24.93 -24.94 -26.80
C ARG A 67 -24.85 -24.56 -28.28
N GLY A 68 -23.78 -24.92 -28.99
CA GLY A 68 -23.64 -24.67 -30.44
C GLY A 68 -23.66 -23.19 -30.86
N ARG A 69 -23.57 -22.25 -29.91
CA ARG A 69 -23.62 -20.81 -30.16
C ARG A 69 -22.28 -20.16 -29.80
N ARG A 70 -21.74 -19.36 -30.72
CA ARG A 70 -20.59 -18.47 -30.47
C ARG A 70 -21.01 -17.41 -29.45
N LEU A 71 -20.59 -17.60 -28.20
CA LEU A 71 -20.67 -16.59 -27.14
C LEU A 71 -19.62 -15.50 -27.42
N LEU A 72 -19.95 -14.58 -28.33
CA LEU A 72 -19.23 -13.33 -28.54
C LEU A 72 -19.69 -12.32 -27.48
N LEU A 73 -19.09 -12.39 -26.29
CA LEU A 73 -19.30 -11.42 -25.22
C LEU A 73 -17.97 -11.17 -24.50
N GLU A 74 -17.05 -10.49 -25.19
CA GLU A 74 -16.15 -9.59 -24.47
C GLU A 74 -16.97 -8.38 -24.04
N THR A 75 -17.44 -8.39 -22.80
CA THR A 75 -18.06 -7.20 -22.22
C THR A 75 -16.95 -6.22 -21.87
N ARG A 76 -17.13 -4.94 -22.24
CA ARG A 76 -16.17 -3.87 -21.91
C ARG A 76 -15.83 -3.86 -20.41
N GLY A 77 -16.79 -4.23 -19.57
CA GLY A 77 -16.60 -4.41 -18.12
C GLY A 77 -15.47 -5.36 -17.71
N GLN A 78 -15.21 -6.45 -18.44
CA GLN A 78 -14.12 -7.38 -18.10
C GLN A 78 -12.74 -6.76 -18.33
N ARG A 79 -12.56 -6.05 -19.45
CA ARG A 79 -11.30 -5.35 -19.74
C ARG A 79 -11.05 -4.23 -18.74
N LEU A 80 -12.11 -3.49 -18.35
CA LEU A 80 -12.02 -2.46 -17.32
C LEU A 80 -11.65 -3.05 -15.96
N LEU A 81 -12.25 -4.17 -15.56
CA LEU A 81 -11.93 -4.86 -14.30
C LEU A 81 -10.48 -5.33 -14.26
N VAL A 82 -10.00 -6.00 -15.32
CA VAL A 82 -8.59 -6.45 -15.41
C VAL A 82 -7.65 -5.26 -15.41
N GLY A 83 -7.97 -4.20 -16.14
CA GLY A 83 -7.19 -2.95 -16.14
C GLY A 83 -7.13 -2.30 -14.76
N TRP A 84 -8.25 -2.27 -14.04
CA TRP A 84 -8.32 -1.74 -12.67
C TRP A 84 -7.50 -2.56 -11.67
N LEU A 85 -7.63 -3.89 -11.70
CA LEU A 85 -6.83 -4.79 -10.83
C LEU A 85 -5.33 -4.69 -11.13
N GLY A 86 -4.97 -4.59 -12.42
CA GLY A 86 -3.62 -4.32 -12.86
C GLY A 86 -3.09 -3.00 -12.32
N LEU A 87 -3.87 -1.92 -12.42
CA LEU A 87 -3.51 -0.61 -11.89
C LEU A 87 -3.32 -0.63 -10.36
N VAL A 88 -4.30 -1.15 -9.61
CA VAL A 88 -4.20 -1.27 -8.14
C VAL A 88 -2.94 -2.04 -7.75
N THR A 89 -2.66 -3.14 -8.46
CA THR A 89 -1.48 -3.91 -8.16
C THR A 89 -0.20 -3.14 -8.46
N LEU A 90 -0.10 -2.42 -9.57
CA LEU A 90 1.07 -1.59 -9.86
C LEU A 90 1.25 -0.50 -8.80
N LEU A 91 0.18 0.15 -8.36
CA LEU A 91 0.24 1.16 -7.31
C LEU A 91 0.79 0.59 -6.00
N VAL A 92 0.31 -0.58 -5.56
CA VAL A 92 0.89 -1.28 -4.41
C VAL A 92 2.32 -1.73 -4.71
N ALA A 93 2.58 -2.22 -5.93
CA ALA A 93 3.88 -2.74 -6.36
C ALA A 93 5.02 -1.70 -6.26
N PHE A 94 4.68 -0.43 -6.42
CA PHE A 94 5.63 0.68 -6.35
C PHE A 94 5.53 1.49 -5.06
N GLY A 95 4.77 1.01 -4.07
CA GLY A 95 4.57 1.72 -2.80
C GLY A 95 3.93 3.09 -2.96
N ALA A 96 3.11 3.29 -4.01
CA ALA A 96 2.57 4.60 -4.35
C ALA A 96 1.69 5.21 -3.24
N PRO A 97 0.76 4.45 -2.59
CA PRO A 97 -0.04 5.00 -1.50
C PRO A 97 0.81 5.46 -0.32
N LEU A 98 1.76 4.62 0.10
CA LEU A 98 2.69 4.93 1.18
C LEU A 98 3.56 6.17 0.87
N ARG A 99 4.11 6.25 -0.35
CA ARG A 99 4.90 7.40 -0.80
C ARG A 99 4.09 8.68 -0.87
N LEU A 100 2.81 8.59 -1.26
CA LEU A 100 1.90 9.74 -1.26
C LEU A 100 1.62 10.23 0.16
N HIS A 101 1.30 9.33 1.09
CA HIS A 101 1.15 9.68 2.52
C HIS A 101 2.42 10.32 3.08
N PHE A 102 3.59 9.77 2.75
CA PHE A 102 4.88 10.36 3.10
C PHE A 102 5.08 11.75 2.51
N ALA A 103 4.77 11.95 1.23
CA ALA A 103 4.91 13.26 0.60
C ALA A 103 4.06 14.34 1.30
N LEU A 104 2.84 13.99 1.73
CA LEU A 104 1.96 14.88 2.50
C LEU A 104 2.47 15.17 3.92
N ALA A 105 3.26 14.26 4.49
CA ALA A 105 3.84 14.39 5.83
C ALA A 105 5.25 15.00 5.86
N ARG A 106 5.94 15.03 4.71
CA ARG A 106 7.38 15.27 4.62
C ARG A 106 7.83 16.55 5.31
N ASP A 107 7.18 17.67 5.00
CA ASP A 107 7.58 18.97 5.54
C ASP A 107 7.42 19.03 7.07
N SER A 108 6.37 18.40 7.60
CA SER A 108 6.15 18.28 9.04
C SER A 108 7.19 17.39 9.71
N LEU A 109 7.60 16.30 9.05
CA LEU A 109 8.64 15.39 9.53
C LEU A 109 10.03 16.05 9.48
N GLU A 110 10.33 16.82 8.43
CA GLU A 110 11.58 17.57 8.29
C GLU A 110 11.70 18.68 9.34
N ALA A 111 10.62 19.43 9.59
CA ALA A 111 10.59 20.45 10.64
C ALA A 111 10.84 19.84 12.02
N ARG A 112 10.25 18.68 12.30
CA ARG A 112 10.48 17.94 13.56
C ARG A 112 11.89 17.38 13.67
N ARG A 113 12.43 16.84 12.57
CA ARG A 113 13.81 16.37 12.53
C ARG A 113 14.79 17.49 12.87
N ALA A 114 14.57 18.69 12.32
CA ALA A 114 15.40 19.85 12.63
C ALA A 114 15.30 20.25 14.12
N HIS A 115 14.13 20.06 14.74
CA HIS A 115 13.91 20.38 16.15
C HIS A 115 14.38 19.29 17.13
N HIS A 116 14.57 18.06 16.67
CA HIS A 116 15.09 16.92 17.46
C HIS A 116 16.55 16.59 17.14
N ALA A 117 17.25 17.50 16.46
CA ALA A 117 18.71 17.44 16.37
C ALA A 117 19.38 17.67 17.74
N ASP A 118 18.65 18.27 18.68
CA ASP A 118 19.07 18.46 20.06
C ASP A 118 18.57 17.29 20.94
N PRO A 119 19.41 16.73 21.84
CA PRO A 119 19.04 15.59 22.68
C PRO A 119 17.83 15.93 23.59
N PRO A 120 16.96 14.95 23.91
CA PRO A 120 15.75 15.20 24.67
C PRO A 120 16.07 15.84 26.04
N GLU A 121 15.35 16.91 26.37
CA GLU A 121 15.56 17.74 27.57
C GLU A 121 15.31 17.04 28.93
N ALA A 122 14.86 15.78 28.95
CA ALA A 122 14.85 14.97 30.17
C ALA A 122 14.71 13.48 29.85
N PRO A 123 15.44 12.58 30.56
CA PRO A 123 15.17 11.14 30.49
C PRO A 123 13.76 10.84 31.01
N GLY A 124 12.90 10.27 30.16
CA GLY A 124 11.60 9.72 30.54
C GLY A 124 10.36 10.56 30.20
N ALA A 125 10.52 11.81 29.76
CA ALA A 125 9.40 12.59 29.24
C ALA A 125 9.13 12.20 27.77
N ARG A 126 8.09 11.38 27.52
CA ARG A 126 7.60 11.18 26.15
C ARG A 126 6.83 12.44 25.73
N PRO A 127 7.26 13.15 24.66
CA PRO A 127 6.44 14.24 24.13
C PRO A 127 5.07 13.67 23.72
N PRO A 128 3.99 14.46 23.81
CA PRO A 128 2.68 14.01 23.39
C PRO A 128 2.69 13.69 21.89
N SER A 129 2.05 12.57 21.52
CA SER A 129 1.87 12.14 20.15
C SER A 129 1.18 13.25 19.35
N ARG A 130 1.62 13.49 18.10
CA ARG A 130 1.11 14.59 17.28
C ARG A 130 1.12 14.24 15.80
N TRP A 131 0.13 14.76 15.08
CA TRP A 131 0.05 14.63 13.62
C TRP A 131 1.23 15.29 12.89
N ALA A 132 1.76 14.58 11.89
CA ALA A 132 2.71 15.05 10.89
C ALA A 132 2.13 14.66 9.53
N GLY A 133 1.31 15.54 8.95
CA GLY A 133 0.49 15.22 7.79
C GLY A 133 -0.46 14.05 8.07
N ALA A 134 -0.35 12.98 7.27
CA ALA A 134 -1.18 11.78 7.39
C ALA A 134 -0.72 10.80 8.50
N PHE A 135 0.42 11.05 9.14
CA PHE A 135 0.95 10.17 10.18
C PHE A 135 0.71 10.74 11.58
N TYR A 136 0.34 9.87 12.52
CA TYR A 136 0.30 10.21 13.93
C TYR A 136 1.58 9.69 14.59
N VAL A 137 2.50 10.60 14.89
CA VAL A 137 3.81 10.25 15.43
C VAL A 137 3.70 10.17 16.94
N ASP A 138 3.96 8.99 17.52
CA ASP A 138 3.98 8.72 18.96
C ASP A 138 5.21 9.35 19.60
N ARG A 139 6.39 8.90 19.17
CA ARG A 139 7.66 9.28 19.76
C ARG A 139 8.76 9.34 18.71
N VAL A 140 9.77 10.13 19.01
CA VAL A 140 10.97 10.28 18.18
C VAL A 140 12.16 9.80 18.99
N GLU A 141 12.93 8.87 18.44
CA GLU A 141 14.05 8.24 19.14
C GLU A 141 15.33 8.30 18.28
N PRO A 142 16.51 8.44 18.90
CA PRO A 142 17.75 8.09 18.23
C PRO A 142 17.71 6.60 17.86
N GLY A 143 18.24 6.24 16.70
CA GLY A 143 18.29 4.85 16.26
C GLY A 143 18.96 3.95 17.31
N ARG A 144 18.22 2.99 17.89
CA ARG A 144 18.74 2.08 18.94
C ARG A 144 20.04 1.37 18.56
N CYS A 145 20.27 1.15 17.27
CA CYS A 145 21.40 0.39 16.75
C CYS A 145 22.40 1.22 15.94
N ASP A 146 22.18 2.53 15.76
CA ASP A 146 23.13 3.40 15.07
C ASP A 146 22.97 4.86 15.53
N GLU A 147 24.05 5.43 16.03
CA GLU A 147 24.15 6.83 16.43
C GLU A 147 24.05 7.72 15.18
N GLY A 148 23.12 8.67 15.16
CA GLY A 148 22.94 9.63 14.06
C GLY A 148 21.69 9.46 13.20
N ARG A 149 20.84 8.46 13.50
CA ARG A 149 19.54 8.26 12.84
C ARG A 149 18.39 8.73 13.72
N THR A 150 17.33 9.22 13.10
CA THR A 150 16.11 9.64 13.79
C THR A 150 14.94 8.76 13.37
N LEU A 151 14.34 8.07 14.35
CA LEU A 151 13.17 7.23 14.20
C LEU A 151 11.92 8.02 14.60
N PHE A 152 10.86 7.93 13.80
CA PHE A 152 9.54 8.51 14.07
C PHE A 152 8.54 7.37 14.16
N TRP A 153 8.28 6.92 15.38
CA TRP A 153 7.34 5.82 15.65
C TRP A 153 5.91 6.27 15.40
N LEU A 154 5.13 5.42 14.73
CA LEU A 154 3.76 5.70 14.37
C LEU A 154 2.80 5.10 15.40
N ASP A 155 2.03 5.94 16.09
CA ASP A 155 1.14 5.54 17.19
C ASP A 155 0.02 4.59 16.74
N ASN A 156 -0.49 4.81 15.52
CA ASN A 156 -1.61 4.05 14.96
C ASN A 156 -1.17 2.87 14.09
N ASP A 157 0.12 2.56 14.04
CA ASP A 157 0.66 1.63 13.06
C ASP A 157 1.61 0.61 13.70
N VAL A 158 1.02 -0.10 14.68
CA VAL A 158 1.33 -1.33 15.44
C VAL A 158 2.78 -1.63 15.81
N GLU A 159 3.76 -1.34 14.97
CA GLU A 159 5.20 -1.57 15.19
C GLU A 159 6.07 -0.91 14.10
N SER A 160 5.58 0.15 13.47
CA SER A 160 6.26 0.78 12.35
C SER A 160 6.76 2.18 12.65
N ALA A 161 7.79 2.57 11.90
CA ALA A 161 8.38 3.88 12.03
C ALA A 161 8.83 4.42 10.67
N LEU A 162 8.94 5.74 10.60
CA LEU A 162 9.68 6.42 9.56
C LEU A 162 11.09 6.72 10.07
N VAL A 163 12.08 6.56 9.20
CA VAL A 163 13.49 6.75 9.55
C VAL A 163 14.10 7.75 8.60
N TYR A 164 14.83 8.71 9.15
CA TYR A 164 15.75 9.51 8.37
C TYR A 164 17.17 8.97 8.51
N ALA A 165 17.75 8.50 7.41
CA ALA A 165 19.09 7.93 7.32
C ALA A 165 19.75 8.36 5.98
N PRO A 166 20.46 9.51 5.95
CA PRO A 166 21.00 10.07 4.69
C PRO A 166 22.06 9.17 4.05
N GLU A 167 22.82 8.42 4.86
CA GLU A 167 23.86 7.50 4.42
C GLU A 167 23.31 6.14 3.97
N GLY A 168 22.00 5.94 4.09
CA GLY A 168 21.35 4.65 3.87
C GLY A 168 20.99 3.96 5.18
N ILE A 169 20.26 2.86 5.03
CA ILE A 169 19.64 2.15 6.15
C ILE A 169 20.47 0.95 6.65
N ASP A 170 21.60 0.66 6.02
CA ASP A 170 22.45 -0.49 6.35
C ASP A 170 22.91 -0.44 7.82
N GLY A 171 22.78 -1.56 8.55
CA GLY A 171 22.95 -1.59 10.00
C GLY A 171 21.69 -1.41 10.86
N LEU A 172 20.52 -1.03 10.33
CA LEU A 172 19.28 -1.05 11.15
C LEU A 172 18.95 -2.48 11.61
N CYS A 173 18.69 -2.64 12.90
CA CYS A 173 18.22 -3.88 13.55
C CYS A 173 16.79 -4.29 13.16
N TYR A 174 16.08 -3.41 12.46
CA TYR A 174 14.67 -3.55 12.12
C TYR A 174 14.51 -3.98 10.66
N ASN A 175 13.40 -4.64 10.36
CA ASN A 175 13.11 -5.08 9.02
C ASN A 175 12.75 -3.88 8.13
N ARG A 176 13.30 -3.91 6.93
CA ARG A 176 13.17 -2.83 5.96
C ARG A 176 12.50 -3.48 4.76
N GLY A 177 11.17 -3.51 4.75
CA GLY A 177 10.44 -4.27 3.74
C GLY A 177 10.97 -3.97 2.34
N ARG A 178 11.45 -4.99 1.62
CA ARG A 178 12.11 -5.06 0.29
C ARG A 178 13.09 -3.96 -0.18
N THR A 179 12.90 -2.67 0.13
CA THR A 179 13.90 -1.57 0.05
C THR A 179 13.65 -0.40 1.01
N GLY A 180 12.56 -0.36 1.78
CA GLY A 180 12.21 0.68 2.77
C GLY A 180 12.12 2.14 2.25
N ARG A 181 12.60 2.45 1.05
CA ARG A 181 12.90 3.82 0.64
C ARG A 181 11.65 4.57 0.20
N LEU A 182 11.46 5.74 0.81
CA LEU A 182 10.38 6.67 0.50
C LEU A 182 10.86 7.75 -0.47
N TRP A 183 11.70 8.68 0.01
CA TRP A 183 12.26 9.78 -0.78
C TRP A 183 13.53 10.33 -0.15
N GLY A 184 14.56 10.62 -0.95
CA GLY A 184 15.84 11.12 -0.42
C GLY A 184 16.44 10.14 0.59
N GLY A 185 16.77 10.64 1.78
CA GLY A 185 17.24 9.85 2.94
C GLY A 185 16.13 9.33 3.85
N TRP A 186 14.86 9.34 3.42
CA TRP A 186 13.74 8.84 4.21
C TRP A 186 13.36 7.41 3.84
N TYR A 187 13.08 6.63 4.88
CA TYR A 187 12.72 5.23 4.81
C TYR A 187 11.57 4.93 5.76
N TRP A 188 10.87 3.82 5.53
CA TRP A 188 9.98 3.20 6.51
C TRP A 188 10.59 1.88 6.98
N MET A 189 10.21 1.46 8.18
CA MET A 189 10.59 0.18 8.77
C MET A 189 9.46 -0.39 9.60
N THR A 190 9.55 -1.69 9.88
CA THR A 190 8.73 -2.41 10.87
C THR A 190 9.66 -3.05 11.89
N GLU A 191 9.20 -3.18 13.14
CA GLU A 191 9.97 -3.82 14.20
C GLU A 191 10.18 -5.33 13.94
N ASP A 192 9.24 -5.96 13.22
CA ASP A 192 9.21 -7.38 12.80
C ASP A 192 9.96 -7.71 11.50
#